data_AF-A0AAE1C8S1-F1
#
_entry.id   AF-A0AAE1C8S1-F1
#
_cell.length_a   1.000
_cell.length_b   1.000
_cell.length_c   1.000
_cell.angle_alpha   90.00
_cell.angle_beta   90.00
_cell.angle_gamma   90.00
#
_symmetry.space_group_name_H-M   'P 1'
#
loop_
_entity.id
_entity.type
_entity.pdbx_description
1 polymer ?
#
loop_
_entity_poly.entity_id
_entity_poly.type
_entity_poly.pdbx_seq_one_letter_code
_entity_poly.pdbx_strand_id
1 'polypeptide(L)'
;MLPPVEDSVLQSNPGFAALFATLTTSLLNPDGSTKTDAAAKQRDAVREELDHYRLESAKRHLLTHALSTTNPDSLAQNSPSELSRPTSLLPALGRRAKAQQQRQQQQQQQQQQQQQQQQTTTSSNEHPQALLDLLLLLPPLLSAPHLPPSQTTLLLTSSPLSALPTLLPQLAVLVSQTLHTSAVHLARLTSPQTNPSFLHRTIPLLPSHIAALLTTHASQTTGLTTSRHAAATQLTALLAQTTHALTHLLRVLEAKHGPIARSLEFRAAEAALAAQRQEQRAQVALGQARRDTYTPDAAAALGNYAGHLRDGRVRLAERVRGLKAELEAYGVDGGGGGGGKEKTMREMARIFREMSRQVEEVRGDLERLRRA
;
A
#
# COMPACT_ATOMS: atom_id res chain seq x y z
N MET A 1 18.92 -8.49 9.49
CA MET A 1 20.24 -7.85 9.68
C MET A 1 20.51 -7.73 11.17
N LEU A 2 21.51 -8.44 11.69
CA LEU A 2 21.98 -8.24 13.07
C LEU A 2 22.68 -6.86 13.15
N PRO A 3 22.38 -6.03 14.15
CA PRO A 3 23.00 -4.72 14.29
C PRO A 3 24.51 -4.87 14.51
N PRO A 4 25.35 -4.02 13.87
CA PRO A 4 26.80 -4.07 14.07
C PRO A 4 27.13 -3.74 15.53
N VAL A 5 27.92 -4.61 16.16
CA VAL A 5 28.42 -4.42 17.53
C VAL A 5 29.80 -3.78 17.45
N GLU A 6 30.06 -2.75 18.25
CA GLU A 6 31.38 -2.11 18.30
C GLU A 6 32.44 -3.03 18.92
N ASP A 7 33.63 -3.06 18.31
CA ASP A 7 34.76 -3.91 18.73
C ASP A 7 35.21 -3.64 20.17
N SER A 8 35.00 -2.41 20.67
CA SER A 8 35.25 -2.00 22.06
C SER A 8 34.41 -2.79 23.08
N VAL A 9 33.16 -3.12 22.71
CA VAL A 9 32.23 -3.90 23.55
C VAL A 9 32.59 -5.38 23.55
N LEU A 10 33.06 -5.91 22.41
CA LEU A 10 33.53 -7.28 22.30
C LEU A 10 34.83 -7.52 23.07
N GLN A 11 35.74 -6.53 23.12
CA GLN A 11 36.98 -6.61 23.90
C GLN A 11 36.74 -6.49 25.42
N SER A 12 35.76 -5.70 25.86
CA SER A 12 35.44 -5.55 27.29
C SER A 12 34.73 -6.77 27.90
N ASN A 13 34.05 -7.58 27.09
CA ASN A 13 33.29 -8.75 27.54
C ASN A 13 33.58 -10.00 26.69
N PRO A 14 34.63 -10.78 27.00
CA PRO A 14 35.05 -11.94 26.20
C PRO A 14 33.98 -13.04 26.15
N GLY A 15 33.15 -13.18 27.20
CA GLY A 15 32.03 -14.12 27.21
C GLY A 15 30.92 -13.75 26.21
N PHE A 16 30.65 -12.45 26.05
CA PHE A 16 29.72 -11.96 25.04
C PHE A 16 30.29 -12.12 23.63
N ALA A 17 31.60 -11.90 23.45
CA ALA A 17 32.27 -12.12 22.17
C ALA A 17 32.20 -13.59 21.70
N ALA A 18 32.41 -14.55 22.62
CA ALA A 18 32.28 -15.97 22.31
C ALA A 18 30.84 -16.36 21.93
N LEU A 19 29.84 -15.82 22.63
CA LEU A 19 28.42 -16.03 22.33
C LEU A 19 28.00 -15.37 21.00
N PHE A 20 28.43 -14.15 20.73
CA PHE A 20 28.16 -13.46 19.49
C PHE A 20 28.78 -14.19 18.31
N ALA A 21 30.03 -14.67 18.45
CA ALA A 21 30.70 -15.48 17.43
C ALA A 21 29.97 -16.80 17.20
N THR A 22 29.55 -17.52 18.25
CA THR A 22 28.79 -18.78 18.08
C THR A 22 27.41 -18.56 17.46
N LEU A 23 26.69 -17.52 17.86
CA LEU A 23 25.38 -17.16 17.29
C LEU A 23 25.47 -16.78 15.82
N THR A 24 26.45 -15.96 15.43
CA THR A 24 26.62 -15.48 14.05
C THR A 24 27.24 -16.54 13.12
N THR A 25 28.13 -17.40 13.61
CA THR A 25 28.78 -18.42 12.78
C THR A 25 27.95 -19.69 12.65
N SER A 26 27.41 -20.21 13.77
CA SER A 26 26.80 -21.55 13.78
C SER A 26 25.27 -21.56 13.70
N LEU A 27 24.59 -20.56 14.29
CA LEU A 27 23.15 -20.63 14.52
C LEU A 27 22.33 -19.70 13.62
N LEU A 28 22.86 -18.55 13.23
CA LEU A 28 22.12 -17.51 12.52
C LEU A 28 22.75 -17.18 11.16
N ASN A 29 21.90 -16.88 10.18
CA ASN A 29 22.27 -16.27 8.91
C ASN A 29 22.49 -14.76 9.08
N PRO A 30 23.17 -14.08 8.14
CA PRO A 30 23.39 -12.61 8.19
C PRO A 30 22.08 -11.81 8.32
N ASP A 31 20.97 -12.36 7.83
CA ASP A 31 19.65 -11.73 7.95
C ASP A 31 19.00 -11.91 9.32
N GLY A 32 19.56 -12.74 10.22
CA GLY A 32 19.04 -13.03 11.55
C GLY A 32 18.10 -14.25 11.63
N SER A 33 17.95 -15.00 10.53
CA SER A 33 17.19 -16.27 10.52
C SER A 33 18.05 -17.44 11.01
N THR A 34 17.45 -18.46 11.61
CA THR A 34 18.17 -19.64 12.12
C THR A 34 18.60 -20.59 11.00
N LYS A 35 19.84 -21.08 11.05
CA LYS A 35 20.39 -22.04 10.08
C LYS A 35 19.79 -23.44 10.20
N THR A 36 19.30 -23.81 11.38
CA THR A 36 18.75 -25.13 11.71
C THR A 36 17.22 -25.12 11.79
N ASP A 37 16.54 -24.55 10.80
CA ASP A 37 15.10 -24.69 10.67
C ASP A 37 14.76 -25.57 9.46
N ALA A 38 14.46 -26.85 9.70
CA ALA A 38 14.10 -27.79 8.64
C ALA A 38 12.86 -27.34 7.86
N ALA A 39 11.98 -26.55 8.50
CA ALA A 39 10.81 -25.97 7.86
C ALA A 39 11.12 -24.73 7.01
N ALA A 40 12.31 -24.12 7.12
CA ALA A 40 12.70 -22.97 6.28
C ALA A 40 12.79 -23.36 4.81
N LYS A 41 13.43 -24.50 4.49
CA LYS A 41 13.51 -25.01 3.12
C LYS A 41 12.13 -25.27 2.50
N GLN A 42 11.20 -25.80 3.30
CA GLN A 42 9.83 -26.02 2.85
C GLN A 42 9.10 -24.70 2.60
N ARG A 43 9.27 -23.70 3.47
CA ARG A 43 8.68 -22.36 3.28
C ARG A 43 9.27 -21.64 2.06
N ASP A 44 10.56 -21.81 1.80
CA ASP A 44 11.21 -21.20 0.65
C ASP A 44 10.79 -21.87 -0.67
N ALA A 45 10.65 -23.20 -0.69
CA ALA A 45 10.05 -23.92 -1.83
C ALA A 45 8.60 -23.46 -2.12
N VAL A 46 7.78 -23.29 -1.07
CA VAL A 46 6.40 -22.78 -1.23
C VAL A 46 6.38 -21.33 -1.72
N ARG A 47 7.36 -20.51 -1.32
CA ARG A 47 7.51 -19.14 -1.82
C ARG A 47 7.89 -19.11 -3.30
N GLU A 48 8.84 -19.95 -3.71
CA GLU A 48 9.24 -20.07 -5.12
C GLU A 48 8.06 -20.56 -5.99
N GLU A 49 7.28 -21.53 -5.53
CA GLU A 49 6.06 -21.97 -6.21
C GLU A 49 5.02 -20.84 -6.30
N LEU A 50 4.78 -20.11 -5.20
CA LEU A 50 3.86 -18.97 -5.20
C LEU A 50 4.30 -17.87 -6.17
N ASP A 51 5.58 -17.56 -6.21
CA ASP A 51 6.11 -16.53 -7.10
C ASP A 51 6.04 -16.98 -8.56
N HIS A 52 6.26 -18.26 -8.87
CA HIS A 52 5.99 -18.82 -10.19
C HIS A 52 4.54 -18.64 -10.62
N TYR A 53 3.57 -19.00 -9.76
CA TYR A 53 2.15 -18.83 -10.07
C TYR A 53 1.74 -17.36 -10.21
N ARG A 54 2.30 -16.46 -9.39
CA ARG A 54 2.08 -15.02 -9.52
C ARG A 54 2.59 -14.48 -10.85
N LEU A 55 3.78 -14.89 -11.25
CA LEU A 55 4.39 -14.47 -12.51
C LEU A 55 3.59 -14.99 -13.71
N GLU A 56 3.16 -16.25 -13.70
CA GLU A 56 2.28 -16.79 -14.73
C GLU A 56 0.93 -16.07 -14.79
N SER A 57 0.32 -15.81 -13.62
CA SER A 57 -0.95 -15.07 -13.54
C SER A 57 -0.81 -13.66 -14.11
N ALA A 58 0.26 -12.94 -13.73
CA ALA A 58 0.56 -11.61 -14.26
C ALA A 58 0.78 -11.63 -15.78
N LYS A 59 1.52 -12.62 -16.31
CA LYS A 59 1.70 -12.81 -17.76
C LYS A 59 0.36 -13.04 -18.47
N ARG A 60 -0.49 -13.92 -17.95
CA ARG A 60 -1.82 -14.18 -18.51
C ARG A 60 -2.70 -12.93 -18.45
N HIS A 61 -2.66 -12.19 -17.35
CA HIS A 61 -3.41 -10.94 -17.17
C HIS A 61 -2.95 -9.88 -18.18
N LEU A 62 -1.64 -9.67 -18.33
CA LEU A 62 -1.08 -8.74 -19.31
C LEU A 62 -1.42 -9.12 -20.76
N LEU A 63 -1.33 -10.40 -21.12
CA LEU A 63 -1.72 -10.86 -22.45
C LEU A 63 -3.22 -10.69 -22.71
N THR A 64 -4.05 -11.00 -21.73
CA THR A 64 -5.51 -10.81 -21.82
C THR A 64 -5.84 -9.33 -21.97
N HIS A 65 -5.19 -8.48 -21.17
CA HIS A 65 -5.35 -7.03 -21.24
C HIS A 65 -4.92 -6.51 -22.61
N ALA A 66 -3.72 -6.89 -23.09
CA ALA A 66 -3.21 -6.49 -24.40
C ALA A 66 -4.16 -6.89 -25.54
N LEU A 67 -4.64 -8.14 -25.54
CA LEU A 67 -5.60 -8.63 -26.53
C LEU A 67 -6.93 -7.88 -26.48
N SER A 68 -7.44 -7.59 -25.27
CA SER A 68 -8.67 -6.82 -25.10
C SER A 68 -8.55 -5.38 -25.59
N THR A 69 -7.37 -4.77 -25.44
CA THR A 69 -7.09 -3.40 -25.90
C THR A 69 -6.77 -3.30 -27.39
N THR A 70 -6.42 -4.40 -28.05
CA THR A 70 -6.15 -4.43 -29.50
C THR A 70 -7.35 -4.76 -30.37
N ASN A 71 -8.52 -5.05 -29.78
CA ASN A 71 -9.77 -5.16 -30.53
C ASN A 71 -10.26 -3.74 -30.91
N PRO A 72 -10.52 -3.43 -32.19
CA PRO A 72 -10.88 -2.10 -32.65
C PRO A 72 -12.28 -1.60 -32.25
N ASP A 73 -13.05 -2.36 -31.45
CA ASP A 73 -14.41 -2.00 -31.06
C ASP A 73 -14.51 -1.27 -29.70
N SER A 74 -13.40 -1.07 -28.98
CA SER A 74 -13.42 -0.53 -27.61
C SER A 74 -13.22 0.98 -27.49
N LEU A 75 -13.73 1.78 -28.43
CA LEU A 75 -13.94 3.23 -28.22
C LEU A 75 -15.33 3.57 -27.68
N ALA A 76 -16.20 2.57 -27.46
CA ALA A 76 -17.49 2.77 -26.85
C ALA A 76 -17.59 2.03 -25.51
N GLN A 77 -17.59 2.83 -24.45
CA GLN A 77 -18.26 2.59 -23.17
C GLN A 77 -17.48 1.92 -22.03
N ASN A 78 -17.17 2.81 -21.08
CA ASN A 78 -16.90 2.63 -19.66
C ASN A 78 -17.77 1.57 -18.95
N SER A 79 -17.14 0.96 -17.93
CA SER A 79 -17.66 0.41 -16.67
C SER A 79 -17.72 -1.12 -16.54
N PRO A 80 -17.49 -1.66 -15.31
CA PRO A 80 -16.86 -2.96 -15.08
C PRO A 80 -17.86 -4.06 -14.73
N SER A 81 -17.37 -5.31 -14.73
CA SER A 81 -17.89 -6.55 -14.11
C SER A 81 -17.93 -7.66 -15.16
N GLU A 82 -16.89 -8.47 -15.22
CA GLU A 82 -16.76 -9.74 -14.49
C GLU A 82 -17.58 -10.89 -15.09
N LEU A 83 -16.79 -11.86 -15.55
CA LEU A 83 -16.98 -13.30 -15.41
C LEU A 83 -18.05 -13.96 -16.28
N SER A 84 -17.63 -14.38 -17.48
CA SER A 84 -18.18 -15.57 -18.12
C SER A 84 -17.11 -16.31 -18.91
N ARG A 85 -16.73 -17.45 -18.35
CA ARG A 85 -16.02 -18.60 -18.93
C ARG A 85 -16.50 -18.90 -20.36
N PRO A 86 -15.63 -19.41 -21.25
CA PRO A 86 -15.91 -20.77 -21.73
C PRO A 86 -14.67 -21.65 -21.87
N THR A 87 -14.91 -22.93 -21.59
CA THR A 87 -14.05 -24.08 -21.87
C THR A 87 -14.09 -24.41 -23.36
N SER A 88 -13.04 -25.10 -23.83
CA SER A 88 -12.81 -25.71 -25.16
C SER A 88 -12.14 -24.73 -26.15
N LEU A 89 -11.00 -25.03 -26.76
CA LEU A 89 -10.62 -26.27 -27.46
C LEU A 89 -9.08 -26.43 -27.50
N LEU A 90 -8.60 -27.67 -27.40
CA LEU A 90 -7.27 -28.06 -27.88
C LEU A 90 -7.28 -28.16 -29.42
N PRO A 91 -6.14 -27.91 -30.10
CA PRO A 91 -6.02 -27.96 -31.55
C PRO A 91 -5.59 -29.33 -32.08
N ALA A 92 -6.29 -29.82 -33.12
CA ALA A 92 -5.86 -30.96 -33.92
C ALA A 92 -4.90 -30.48 -35.03
N LEU A 93 -3.60 -30.67 -34.81
CA LEU A 93 -2.57 -30.57 -35.84
C LEU A 93 -2.22 -31.97 -36.34
N GLY A 94 -2.42 -32.21 -37.64
CA GLY A 94 -1.78 -33.33 -38.32
C GLY A 94 -2.63 -33.99 -39.40
N ARG A 95 -2.41 -33.58 -40.66
CA ARG A 95 -2.18 -34.45 -41.84
C ARG A 95 -2.30 -33.63 -43.13
N ARG A 96 -1.22 -32.91 -43.41
CA ARG A 96 -0.98 -32.25 -44.69
C ARG A 96 -0.22 -33.22 -45.60
N ALA A 97 -0.93 -34.20 -46.18
CA ALA A 97 -0.34 -35.13 -47.14
C ALA A 97 -1.36 -35.87 -48.05
N LYS A 98 -2.51 -35.27 -48.37
CA LYS A 98 -3.43 -35.75 -49.44
C LYS A 98 -4.10 -34.60 -50.23
N ALA A 99 -3.62 -33.37 -50.06
CA ALA A 99 -4.25 -32.16 -50.59
C ALA A 99 -3.94 -31.84 -52.07
N GLN A 100 -3.12 -32.67 -52.74
CA GLN A 100 -2.67 -32.39 -54.11
C GLN A 100 -3.41 -33.21 -55.17
N GLN A 101 -3.99 -34.36 -54.81
CA GLN A 101 -4.74 -35.22 -55.75
C GLN A 101 -6.24 -34.88 -55.82
N GLN A 102 -6.80 -34.24 -54.78
CA GLN A 102 -8.19 -33.72 -54.81
C GLN A 102 -8.34 -32.38 -55.56
N ARG A 103 -7.25 -31.61 -55.75
CA ARG A 103 -7.30 -30.35 -56.50
C ARG A 103 -7.57 -30.55 -58.00
N GLN A 104 -7.16 -31.68 -58.58
CA GLN A 104 -7.41 -31.97 -59.99
C GLN A 104 -8.85 -32.45 -60.27
N GLN A 105 -9.50 -33.15 -59.32
CA GLN A 105 -10.92 -33.50 -59.46
C GLN A 105 -11.86 -32.31 -59.17
N GLN A 106 -11.48 -31.38 -58.27
CA GLN A 106 -12.25 -30.16 -58.04
C GLN A 106 -12.18 -29.17 -59.21
N GLN A 107 -11.09 -29.14 -60.01
CA GLN A 107 -11.02 -28.28 -61.19
C GLN A 107 -11.95 -28.75 -62.33
N GLN A 108 -12.18 -30.06 -62.48
CA GLN A 108 -13.13 -30.57 -63.48
C GLN A 108 -14.60 -30.38 -63.07
N GLN A 109 -14.91 -30.40 -61.76
CA GLN A 109 -16.28 -30.06 -61.29
C GLN A 109 -16.57 -28.55 -61.31
N GLN A 110 -15.57 -27.69 -61.17
CA GLN A 110 -15.76 -26.24 -61.31
C GLN A 110 -16.02 -25.80 -62.76
N GLN A 111 -15.50 -26.52 -63.77
CA GLN A 111 -15.81 -26.21 -65.17
C GLN A 111 -17.24 -26.64 -65.59
N GLN A 112 -17.84 -27.64 -64.93
CA GLN A 112 -19.24 -28.01 -65.20
C GLN A 112 -20.26 -27.14 -64.44
N GLN A 113 -19.90 -26.52 -63.31
CA GLN A 113 -20.79 -25.55 -62.63
C GLN A 113 -20.77 -24.15 -63.27
N GLN A 114 -19.72 -23.77 -64.01
CA GLN A 114 -19.71 -22.51 -64.75
C GLN A 114 -20.58 -22.53 -66.02
N GLN A 115 -20.92 -23.70 -66.57
CA GLN A 115 -21.82 -23.79 -67.73
C GLN A 115 -23.31 -23.86 -67.35
N GLN A 116 -23.67 -24.06 -66.07
CA GLN A 116 -25.08 -23.99 -65.62
C GLN A 116 -25.46 -22.64 -64.97
N GLN A 117 -24.51 -21.72 -64.77
CA GLN A 117 -24.82 -20.35 -64.32
C GLN A 117 -24.98 -19.33 -65.45
N GLN A 118 -24.86 -19.74 -66.72
CA GLN A 118 -25.00 -18.85 -67.89
C GLN A 118 -26.38 -18.89 -68.57
N GLN A 119 -27.41 -19.50 -67.96
CA GLN A 119 -28.77 -19.54 -68.53
C GLN A 119 -29.88 -18.96 -67.66
N THR A 120 -29.59 -18.17 -66.61
CA THR A 120 -30.63 -17.43 -65.85
C THR A 120 -30.41 -15.93 -65.76
N THR A 121 -29.62 -15.33 -66.65
CA THR A 121 -29.46 -13.87 -66.71
C THR A 121 -29.84 -13.29 -68.06
N THR A 122 -31.05 -13.60 -68.54
CA THR A 122 -31.66 -12.86 -69.65
C THR A 122 -33.17 -12.73 -69.43
N SER A 123 -33.58 -11.84 -68.51
CA SER A 123 -34.78 -10.97 -68.61
C SER A 123 -35.32 -10.55 -67.23
N SER A 124 -34.82 -9.46 -66.63
CA SER A 124 -35.56 -8.71 -65.58
C SER A 124 -34.87 -7.42 -65.13
N ASN A 125 -34.33 -6.61 -66.04
CA ASN A 125 -33.79 -5.29 -65.67
C ASN A 125 -34.83 -4.15 -65.65
N GLU A 126 -36.13 -4.45 -65.71
CA GLU A 126 -37.20 -3.41 -65.66
C GLU A 126 -38.05 -3.39 -64.39
N HIS A 127 -37.96 -4.38 -63.48
CA HIS A 127 -38.89 -4.47 -62.34
C HIS A 127 -38.30 -4.30 -60.90
N PRO A 128 -37.13 -3.69 -60.64
CA PRO A 128 -36.63 -3.60 -59.26
C PRO A 128 -37.36 -2.56 -58.40
N GLN A 129 -37.65 -1.35 -58.90
CA GLN A 129 -38.14 -0.25 -58.05
C GLN A 129 -39.54 -0.50 -57.46
N ALA A 130 -40.51 -0.93 -58.28
CA ALA A 130 -41.87 -1.19 -57.81
C ALA A 130 -41.96 -2.36 -56.80
N LEU A 131 -41.06 -3.35 -56.91
CA LEU A 131 -40.96 -4.47 -55.97
C LEU A 131 -40.31 -4.04 -54.64
N LEU A 132 -39.26 -3.21 -54.71
CA LEU A 132 -38.58 -2.66 -53.53
C LEU A 132 -39.51 -1.74 -52.72
N ASP A 133 -40.24 -0.85 -53.40
CA ASP A 133 -41.21 0.05 -52.77
C ASP A 133 -42.34 -0.74 -52.10
N LEU A 134 -42.83 -1.80 -52.75
CA LEU A 134 -43.84 -2.69 -52.18
C LEU A 134 -43.30 -3.50 -50.99
N LEU A 135 -42.07 -4.01 -51.05
CA LEU A 135 -41.44 -4.77 -49.95
C LEU A 135 -41.14 -3.89 -48.72
N LEU A 136 -40.98 -2.57 -48.91
CA LEU A 136 -40.83 -1.58 -47.84
C LEU A 136 -42.18 -1.19 -47.21
N LEU A 137 -43.25 -1.14 -48.01
CA LEU A 137 -44.61 -0.75 -47.58
C LEU A 137 -45.45 -1.92 -47.02
N LEU A 138 -45.16 -3.17 -47.39
CA LEU A 138 -45.94 -4.36 -46.96
C LEU A 138 -45.80 -4.71 -45.46
N PRO A 139 -44.59 -4.71 -44.84
CA PRO A 139 -44.42 -5.05 -43.43
C PRO A 139 -45.22 -4.19 -42.46
N PRO A 140 -45.27 -2.84 -42.56
CA PRO A 140 -46.08 -2.02 -41.66
C PRO A 140 -47.59 -2.23 -41.87
N LEU A 141 -48.03 -2.57 -43.09
CA LEU A 141 -49.44 -2.89 -43.38
C LEU A 141 -49.87 -4.25 -42.81
N LEU A 142 -48.98 -5.24 -42.80
CA LEU A 142 -49.23 -6.57 -42.21
C LEU A 142 -49.17 -6.55 -40.67
N SER A 143 -48.42 -5.61 -40.09
CA SER A 143 -48.29 -5.45 -38.63
C SER A 143 -49.34 -4.49 -38.03
N ALA A 144 -50.13 -3.79 -38.85
CA ALA A 144 -51.12 -2.82 -38.38
C ALA A 144 -52.47 -3.49 -38.03
N PRO A 145 -53.04 -3.25 -36.83
CA PRO A 145 -54.15 -4.08 -36.32
C PRO A 145 -55.57 -3.80 -36.84
N HIS A 146 -55.87 -2.71 -37.56
CA HIS A 146 -57.15 -2.54 -38.31
C HIS A 146 -57.15 -1.23 -39.11
N LEU A 147 -57.41 -1.28 -40.42
CA LEU A 147 -57.71 -0.09 -41.23
C LEU A 147 -59.21 -0.05 -41.58
N PRO A 148 -59.86 1.13 -41.63
CA PRO A 148 -61.26 1.25 -42.04
C PRO A 148 -61.42 0.90 -43.53
N PRO A 149 -62.55 0.30 -43.94
CA PRO A 149 -62.71 -0.31 -45.26
C PRO A 149 -62.54 0.69 -46.41
N SER A 150 -62.98 1.94 -46.23
CA SER A 150 -62.83 3.00 -47.23
C SER A 150 -61.38 3.44 -47.47
N GLN A 151 -60.49 3.28 -46.48
CA GLN A 151 -59.05 3.56 -46.65
C GLN A 151 -58.34 2.35 -47.27
N THR A 152 -58.78 1.13 -46.99
CA THR A 152 -58.23 -0.08 -47.63
C THR A 152 -58.51 -0.10 -49.14
N THR A 153 -59.69 0.32 -49.59
CA THR A 153 -60.02 0.38 -51.01
C THR A 153 -59.20 1.45 -51.75
N LEU A 154 -58.96 2.59 -51.12
CA LEU A 154 -58.13 3.68 -51.66
C LEU A 154 -56.65 3.26 -51.72
N LEU A 155 -56.14 2.57 -50.69
CA LEU A 155 -54.78 2.04 -50.67
C LEU A 155 -54.56 0.92 -51.68
N LEU A 156 -55.53 0.03 -51.89
CA LEU A 156 -55.42 -1.07 -52.88
C LEU A 156 -55.61 -0.61 -54.33
N THR A 157 -56.17 0.58 -54.56
CA THR A 157 -56.33 1.16 -55.90
C THR A 157 -55.18 2.08 -56.31
N SER A 158 -54.34 2.53 -55.37
CA SER A 158 -53.13 3.31 -55.66
C SER A 158 -51.94 2.41 -56.01
N SER A 159 -51.12 2.85 -56.98
CA SER A 159 -49.81 2.23 -57.23
C SER A 159 -48.89 2.50 -56.02
N PRO A 160 -48.12 1.53 -55.50
CA PRO A 160 -47.74 0.23 -56.08
C PRO A 160 -48.65 -0.96 -55.71
N LEU A 161 -49.68 -0.77 -54.87
CA LEU A 161 -50.53 -1.87 -54.38
C LEU A 161 -51.56 -2.33 -55.44
N SER A 162 -51.93 -1.48 -56.39
CA SER A 162 -52.76 -1.89 -57.54
C SER A 162 -52.06 -2.87 -58.49
N ALA A 163 -50.72 -2.86 -58.52
CA ALA A 163 -49.88 -3.80 -59.26
C ALA A 163 -49.53 -5.07 -58.45
N LEU A 164 -50.08 -5.23 -57.23
CA LEU A 164 -49.86 -6.40 -56.39
C LEU A 164 -50.22 -7.71 -57.12
N PRO A 165 -51.38 -7.90 -57.79
CA PRO A 165 -51.69 -9.19 -58.42
C PRO A 165 -50.74 -9.59 -59.55
N THR A 166 -50.11 -8.63 -60.23
CA THR A 166 -49.11 -8.90 -61.29
C THR A 166 -47.72 -9.17 -60.71
N LEU A 167 -47.38 -8.55 -59.57
CA LEU A 167 -46.10 -8.74 -58.88
C LEU A 167 -46.11 -9.87 -57.83
N LEU A 168 -47.29 -10.34 -57.40
CA LEU A 168 -47.49 -11.43 -56.45
C LEU A 168 -46.72 -12.71 -56.82
N PRO A 169 -46.76 -13.24 -58.06
CA PRO A 169 -46.02 -14.45 -58.39
C PRO A 169 -44.50 -14.27 -58.21
N GLN A 170 -43.97 -13.08 -58.51
CA GLN A 170 -42.54 -12.78 -58.32
C GLN A 170 -42.19 -12.64 -56.83
N LEU A 171 -43.04 -11.97 -56.05
CA LEU A 171 -42.87 -11.85 -54.60
C LEU A 171 -43.00 -13.20 -53.90
N ALA A 172 -43.94 -14.06 -54.33
CA ALA A 172 -44.11 -15.39 -53.78
C ALA A 172 -42.87 -16.26 -54.00
N VAL A 173 -42.21 -16.14 -55.16
CA VAL A 173 -40.94 -16.81 -55.43
C VAL A 173 -39.83 -16.27 -54.51
N LEU A 174 -39.71 -14.95 -54.34
CA LEU A 174 -38.70 -14.37 -53.44
C LEU A 174 -38.94 -14.71 -51.96
N VAL A 175 -40.19 -14.62 -51.50
CA VAL A 175 -40.56 -14.96 -50.12
C VAL A 175 -40.36 -16.46 -49.86
N SER A 176 -40.77 -17.34 -50.77
CA SER A 176 -40.52 -18.77 -50.61
C SER A 176 -39.03 -19.11 -50.59
N GLN A 177 -38.22 -18.46 -51.45
CA GLN A 177 -36.76 -18.61 -51.44
C GLN A 177 -36.14 -18.14 -50.12
N THR A 178 -36.53 -16.96 -49.62
CA THR A 178 -36.00 -16.41 -48.35
C THR A 178 -36.46 -17.22 -47.12
N LEU A 179 -37.70 -17.70 -47.10
CA LEU A 179 -38.19 -18.61 -46.06
C LEU A 179 -37.47 -19.96 -46.12
N HIS A 180 -37.21 -20.47 -47.32
CA HIS A 180 -36.49 -21.72 -47.48
C HIS A 180 -35.02 -21.60 -47.04
N THR A 181 -34.33 -20.52 -47.43
CA THR A 181 -32.94 -20.29 -47.01
C THR A 181 -32.85 -20.11 -45.50
N SER A 182 -33.72 -19.29 -44.90
CA SER A 182 -33.75 -19.12 -43.44
C SER A 182 -34.06 -20.43 -42.70
N ALA A 183 -35.01 -21.24 -43.18
CA ALA A 183 -35.29 -22.57 -42.63
C ALA A 183 -34.07 -23.52 -42.72
N VAL A 184 -33.35 -23.51 -43.84
CA VAL A 184 -32.10 -24.29 -44.00
C VAL A 184 -31.00 -23.78 -43.06
N HIS A 185 -30.88 -22.47 -42.85
CA HIS A 185 -29.95 -21.91 -41.88
C HIS A 185 -30.28 -22.33 -40.44
N LEU A 186 -31.56 -22.25 -40.04
CA LEU A 186 -32.01 -22.72 -38.72
C LEU A 186 -31.81 -24.23 -38.54
N ALA A 187 -32.03 -25.02 -39.60
CA ALA A 187 -31.72 -26.45 -39.60
C ALA A 187 -30.23 -26.73 -39.37
N ARG A 188 -29.32 -25.97 -39.98
CA ARG A 188 -27.88 -26.10 -39.73
C ARG A 188 -27.49 -25.73 -38.30
N LEU A 189 -28.10 -24.69 -37.73
CA LEU A 189 -27.82 -24.25 -36.37
C LEU A 189 -28.31 -25.27 -35.31
N THR A 190 -29.48 -25.84 -35.53
CA THR A 190 -30.06 -26.84 -34.62
C THR A 190 -29.42 -28.22 -34.75
N SER A 191 -28.85 -28.54 -35.92
CA SER A 191 -28.24 -29.84 -36.21
C SER A 191 -26.88 -29.71 -36.89
N PRO A 192 -25.86 -29.17 -36.20
CA PRO A 192 -24.55 -28.83 -36.79
C PRO A 192 -23.76 -30.04 -37.28
N GLN A 193 -24.09 -31.25 -36.81
CA GLN A 193 -23.44 -32.50 -37.21
C GLN A 193 -24.11 -33.19 -38.40
N THR A 194 -25.24 -32.69 -38.89
CA THR A 194 -25.95 -33.32 -40.02
C THR A 194 -25.36 -32.86 -41.35
N ASN A 195 -25.26 -33.80 -42.29
CA ASN A 195 -24.77 -33.51 -43.63
C ASN A 195 -25.75 -32.57 -44.36
N PRO A 196 -25.27 -31.53 -45.08
CA PRO A 196 -26.11 -30.54 -45.75
C PRO A 196 -27.18 -31.13 -46.67
N SER A 197 -26.95 -32.31 -47.25
CA SER A 197 -27.92 -33.00 -48.12
C SER A 197 -29.18 -33.47 -47.40
N PHE A 198 -29.13 -33.68 -46.08
CA PHE A 198 -30.27 -34.19 -45.29
C PHE A 198 -31.00 -33.11 -44.49
N LEU A 199 -30.57 -31.85 -44.59
CA LEU A 199 -31.17 -30.73 -43.86
C LEU A 199 -32.66 -30.53 -44.18
N HIS A 200 -33.08 -30.79 -45.41
CA HIS A 200 -34.49 -30.68 -45.81
C HIS A 200 -35.42 -31.59 -45.01
N ARG A 201 -34.92 -32.73 -44.51
CA ARG A 201 -35.68 -33.66 -43.67
C ARG A 201 -35.88 -33.14 -42.24
N THR A 202 -35.01 -32.21 -41.80
CA THR A 202 -35.05 -31.60 -40.46
C THR A 202 -35.93 -30.36 -40.41
N ILE A 203 -36.20 -29.69 -41.54
CA ILE A 203 -37.07 -28.51 -41.64
C ILE A 203 -38.45 -28.71 -40.98
N PRO A 204 -39.21 -29.79 -41.26
CA PRO A 204 -40.52 -29.99 -40.63
C PRO A 204 -40.43 -30.31 -39.12
N LEU A 205 -39.26 -30.75 -38.63
CA LEU A 205 -39.01 -31.04 -37.22
C LEU A 205 -38.48 -29.82 -36.45
N LEU A 206 -38.15 -28.71 -37.13
CA LEU A 206 -37.63 -27.50 -36.48
C LEU A 206 -38.54 -26.95 -35.38
N PRO A 207 -39.87 -26.84 -35.56
CA PRO A 207 -40.72 -26.25 -34.55
C PRO A 207 -40.72 -27.04 -33.24
N SER A 208 -40.73 -28.38 -33.31
CA SER A 208 -40.71 -29.24 -32.13
C SER A 208 -39.35 -29.21 -31.43
N HIS A 209 -38.24 -29.21 -32.18
CA HIS A 209 -36.91 -29.07 -31.60
C HIS A 209 -36.71 -27.72 -30.92
N ILE A 210 -37.17 -26.62 -31.54
CA ILE A 210 -37.08 -25.28 -30.95
C ILE A 210 -37.92 -25.21 -29.67
N ALA A 211 -39.15 -25.73 -29.68
CA ALA A 211 -39.98 -25.78 -28.47
C ALA A 211 -39.33 -26.62 -27.35
N ALA A 212 -38.71 -27.75 -27.68
CA ALA A 212 -37.98 -28.59 -26.73
C ALA A 212 -36.74 -27.87 -26.16
N LEU A 213 -36.00 -27.12 -27.00
CA LEU A 213 -34.86 -26.32 -26.55
C LEU A 213 -35.29 -25.16 -25.64
N LEU A 214 -36.37 -24.46 -25.98
CA LEU A 214 -36.89 -23.36 -25.16
C LEU A 214 -37.36 -23.86 -23.79
N THR A 215 -38.07 -25.00 -23.75
CA THR A 215 -38.51 -25.62 -22.49
C THR A 215 -37.33 -26.13 -21.65
N THR A 216 -36.32 -26.74 -22.30
CA THR A 216 -35.08 -27.18 -21.63
C THR A 216 -34.28 -25.99 -21.09
N HIS A 217 -34.18 -24.90 -21.84
CA HIS A 217 -33.50 -23.69 -21.40
C HIS A 217 -34.23 -23.06 -20.21
N ALA A 218 -35.57 -22.98 -20.24
CA ALA A 218 -36.36 -22.48 -19.12
C ALA A 218 -36.22 -23.37 -17.87
N SER A 219 -36.20 -24.70 -18.02
CA SER A 219 -36.01 -25.61 -16.88
C SER A 219 -34.58 -25.57 -16.34
N GLN A 220 -33.56 -25.43 -17.18
CA GLN A 220 -32.17 -25.29 -16.75
C GLN A 220 -31.92 -23.96 -16.04
N THR A 221 -32.48 -22.85 -16.54
CA THR A 221 -32.33 -21.55 -15.89
C THR A 221 -32.98 -21.54 -14.51
N THR A 222 -34.19 -22.10 -14.37
CA THR A 222 -34.85 -22.26 -13.06
C THR A 222 -34.12 -23.24 -12.13
N GLY A 223 -33.58 -24.35 -12.64
CA GLY A 223 -32.73 -25.27 -11.86
C GLY A 223 -31.42 -24.62 -11.39
N LEU A 224 -30.85 -23.76 -12.22
CA LEU A 224 -29.63 -23.04 -11.89
C LEU A 224 -29.89 -21.96 -10.83
N THR A 225 -30.96 -21.18 -10.95
CA THR A 225 -31.31 -20.15 -9.95
C THR A 225 -31.63 -20.78 -8.59
N THR A 226 -32.37 -21.89 -8.57
CA THR A 226 -32.69 -22.63 -7.34
C THR A 226 -31.44 -23.21 -6.68
N SER A 227 -30.54 -23.84 -7.44
CA SER A 227 -29.26 -24.36 -6.90
C SER A 227 -28.34 -23.24 -6.39
N ARG A 228 -28.27 -22.10 -7.09
CA ARG A 228 -27.55 -20.91 -6.60
C ARG A 228 -28.13 -20.40 -5.28
N HIS A 229 -29.45 -20.34 -5.17
CA HIS A 229 -30.09 -19.90 -3.94
C HIS A 229 -29.81 -20.88 -2.78
N ALA A 230 -29.93 -22.18 -3.03
CA ALA A 230 -29.60 -23.22 -2.05
C ALA A 230 -28.12 -23.18 -1.60
N ALA A 231 -27.19 -22.95 -2.53
CA ALA A 231 -25.78 -22.79 -2.18
C ALA A 231 -25.54 -21.54 -1.33
N ALA A 232 -26.19 -20.42 -1.67
CA ALA A 232 -26.09 -19.18 -0.89
C ALA A 232 -26.63 -19.36 0.54
N THR A 233 -27.76 -20.04 0.73
CA THR A 233 -28.32 -20.31 2.06
C THR A 233 -27.45 -21.27 2.88
N GLN A 234 -26.82 -22.26 2.25
CA GLN A 234 -25.87 -23.14 2.92
C GLN A 234 -24.60 -22.39 3.36
N LEU A 235 -24.08 -21.50 2.51
CA LEU A 235 -22.91 -20.69 2.86
C LEU A 235 -23.20 -19.73 4.01
N THR A 236 -24.37 -19.07 4.03
CA THR A 236 -24.74 -18.20 5.15
C THR A 236 -24.93 -18.99 6.45
N ALA A 237 -25.50 -20.20 6.38
CA ALA A 237 -25.60 -21.09 7.53
C ALA A 237 -24.22 -21.52 8.06
N LEU A 238 -23.28 -21.85 7.18
CA LEU A 238 -21.90 -22.17 7.56
C LEU A 238 -21.23 -20.98 8.25
N LEU A 239 -21.35 -19.77 7.68
CA LEU A 239 -20.81 -18.55 8.28
C LEU A 239 -21.43 -18.26 9.66
N ALA A 240 -22.73 -18.52 9.84
CA ALA A 240 -23.37 -18.39 11.15
C ALA A 240 -22.81 -19.41 12.17
N GLN A 241 -22.53 -20.65 11.74
CA GLN A 241 -21.93 -21.66 12.61
C GLN A 241 -20.48 -21.33 12.97
N THR A 242 -19.68 -20.83 12.02
CA THR A 242 -18.27 -20.47 12.30
C THR A 242 -18.18 -19.26 13.22
N THR A 243 -19.02 -18.25 13.03
CA THR A 243 -19.10 -17.11 13.95
C THR A 243 -19.55 -17.54 15.35
N HIS A 244 -20.51 -18.47 15.45
CA HIS A 244 -20.89 -19.04 16.73
C HIS A 244 -19.73 -19.80 17.40
N ALA A 245 -18.99 -20.63 16.66
CA ALA A 245 -17.82 -21.33 17.18
C ALA A 245 -16.72 -20.36 17.65
N LEU A 246 -16.43 -19.30 16.88
CA LEU A 246 -15.44 -18.29 17.25
C LEU A 246 -15.85 -17.51 18.50
N THR A 247 -17.12 -17.10 18.61
CA THR A 247 -17.61 -16.40 19.81
C THR A 247 -17.55 -17.29 21.05
N HIS A 248 -17.82 -18.59 20.91
CA HIS A 248 -17.64 -19.55 22.00
C HIS A 248 -16.17 -19.69 22.41
N LEU A 249 -15.25 -19.78 21.45
CA LEU A 249 -13.81 -19.83 21.73
C LEU A 249 -13.34 -18.56 22.44
N LEU A 250 -13.77 -17.38 21.98
CA LEU A 250 -13.46 -16.11 22.63
C LEU A 250 -13.98 -16.08 24.07
N ARG A 251 -15.21 -16.49 24.32
CA ARG A 251 -15.76 -16.58 25.68
C ARG A 251 -14.97 -17.55 26.58
N VAL A 252 -14.50 -18.68 26.04
CA VAL A 252 -13.64 -19.61 26.79
C VAL A 252 -12.28 -18.99 27.09
N LEU A 253 -11.69 -18.27 26.13
CA LEU A 253 -10.44 -17.55 26.35
C LEU A 253 -10.60 -16.43 27.37
N GLU A 254 -11.69 -15.66 27.31
CA GLU A 254 -12.03 -14.65 28.32
C GLU A 254 -12.28 -15.28 29.70
N ALA A 255 -12.95 -16.42 29.76
CA ALA A 255 -13.16 -17.13 31.02
C ALA A 255 -11.84 -17.63 31.64
N LYS A 256 -10.88 -18.06 30.81
CA LYS A 256 -9.56 -18.53 31.29
C LYS A 256 -8.62 -17.39 31.64
N HIS A 257 -8.52 -16.38 30.79
CA HIS A 257 -7.50 -15.33 30.89
C HIS A 257 -8.03 -14.03 31.49
N GLY A 258 -9.33 -13.76 31.38
CA GLY A 258 -9.97 -12.57 31.96
C GLY A 258 -9.81 -12.43 33.48
N PRO A 259 -10.07 -13.46 34.31
CA PRO A 259 -9.84 -13.35 35.75
C PRO A 259 -8.36 -13.23 36.09
N ILE A 260 -7.47 -13.90 35.35
CA ILE A 260 -6.02 -13.80 35.56
C ILE A 260 -5.54 -12.38 35.26
N ALA A 261 -5.92 -11.81 34.11
CA ALA A 261 -5.57 -10.44 33.73
C ALA A 261 -6.06 -9.42 34.78
N ARG A 262 -7.35 -9.50 35.16
CA ARG A 262 -7.91 -8.64 36.21
C ARG A 262 -7.19 -8.82 37.55
N SER A 263 -6.86 -10.04 37.95
CA SER A 263 -6.13 -10.29 39.20
C SER A 263 -4.72 -9.73 39.19
N LEU A 264 -4.03 -9.75 38.04
CA LEU A 264 -2.71 -9.16 37.88
C LEU A 264 -2.77 -7.64 37.90
N GLU A 265 -3.78 -7.03 37.27
CA GLU A 265 -4.04 -5.60 37.36
C GLU A 265 -4.29 -5.15 38.81
N PHE A 266 -5.15 -5.86 39.54
CA PHE A 266 -5.39 -5.57 40.97
C PHE A 266 -4.12 -5.71 41.80
N ARG A 267 -3.33 -6.78 41.59
CA ARG A 267 -2.05 -6.96 42.31
C ARG A 267 -1.04 -5.86 41.97
N ALA A 268 -0.96 -5.44 40.72
CA ALA A 268 -0.08 -4.35 40.31
C ALA A 268 -0.54 -3.02 40.94
N ALA A 269 -1.84 -2.75 40.99
CA ALA A 269 -2.41 -1.58 41.64
C ALA A 269 -2.16 -1.59 43.17
N GLU A 270 -2.34 -2.73 43.83
CA GLU A 270 -2.01 -2.90 45.25
C GLU A 270 -0.52 -2.66 45.54
N ALA A 271 0.37 -3.23 44.71
CA ALA A 271 1.81 -3.03 44.84
C ALA A 271 2.22 -1.57 44.62
N ALA A 272 1.64 -0.89 43.63
CA ALA A 272 1.88 0.52 43.37
C ALA A 272 1.41 1.39 44.55
N LEU A 273 0.22 1.11 45.10
CA LEU A 273 -0.32 1.83 46.25
C LEU A 273 0.53 1.58 47.52
N ALA A 274 1.00 0.35 47.72
CA ALA A 274 1.92 0.02 48.81
C ALA A 274 3.25 0.78 48.67
N ALA A 275 3.80 0.87 47.46
CA ALA A 275 5.00 1.65 47.18
C ALA A 275 4.80 3.14 47.46
N GLN A 276 3.68 3.73 47.03
CA GLN A 276 3.33 5.13 47.33
C GLN A 276 3.20 5.36 48.84
N ARG A 277 2.51 4.47 49.57
CA ARG A 277 2.42 4.55 51.04
C ARG A 277 3.79 4.51 51.68
N GLN A 278 4.69 3.66 51.19
CA GLN A 278 6.03 3.54 51.73
C GLN A 278 6.90 4.76 51.42
N GLU A 279 6.76 5.35 50.23
CA GLU A 279 7.39 6.62 49.89
C GLU A 279 6.94 7.73 50.83
N GLN A 280 5.62 7.87 51.04
CA GLN A 280 5.07 8.88 51.96
C GLN A 280 5.55 8.65 53.40
N ARG A 281 5.61 7.39 53.85
CA ARG A 281 6.19 7.05 55.17
C ARG A 281 7.67 7.42 55.25
N ALA A 282 8.45 7.15 54.20
CA ALA A 282 9.86 7.53 54.14
C ALA A 282 10.04 9.06 54.16
N GLN A 283 9.19 9.81 53.47
CA GLN A 283 9.20 11.28 53.50
C GLN A 283 8.88 11.84 54.89
N VAL A 284 7.87 11.27 55.58
CA VAL A 284 7.54 11.64 56.96
C VAL A 284 8.68 11.30 57.91
N ALA A 285 9.24 10.09 57.82
CA ALA A 285 10.38 9.66 58.64
C ALA A 285 11.62 10.54 58.42
N LEU A 286 11.89 10.93 57.18
CA LEU A 286 12.95 11.88 56.84
C LEU A 286 12.65 13.26 57.47
N GLY A 287 11.41 13.73 57.39
CA GLY A 287 10.98 14.97 58.04
C GLY A 287 11.17 14.94 59.56
N GLN A 288 10.87 13.81 60.20
CA GLN A 288 11.11 13.58 61.63
C GLN A 288 12.60 13.58 61.95
N ALA A 289 13.39 12.78 61.23
CA ALA A 289 14.85 12.72 61.41
C ALA A 289 15.50 14.10 61.25
N ARG A 290 15.05 14.91 60.28
CA ARG A 290 15.53 16.30 60.12
C ARG A 290 15.19 17.18 61.32
N ARG A 291 14.00 17.04 61.90
CA ARG A 291 13.60 17.78 63.11
C ARG A 291 14.43 17.35 64.31
N ASP A 292 14.76 16.07 64.42
CA ASP A 292 15.59 15.54 65.50
C ASP A 292 17.06 15.99 65.37
N THR A 293 17.62 15.99 64.15
CA THR A 293 19.01 16.44 63.91
C THR A 293 19.17 17.95 63.94
N TYR A 294 18.21 18.70 63.42
CA TYR A 294 18.21 20.16 63.39
C TYR A 294 17.17 20.68 64.38
N THR A 295 17.52 20.61 65.66
CA THR A 295 16.74 21.27 66.70
C THR A 295 16.68 22.78 66.41
N PRO A 296 15.60 23.48 66.81
CA PRO A 296 15.46 24.92 66.55
C PRO A 296 16.63 25.72 67.13
N ASP A 297 17.18 25.28 68.26
CA ASP A 297 18.35 25.88 68.89
C ASP A 297 19.62 25.68 68.04
N ALA A 298 19.81 24.48 67.48
CA ALA A 298 20.93 24.22 66.56
C ALA A 298 20.80 25.05 65.26
N ALA A 299 19.58 25.22 64.74
CA ALA A 299 19.32 26.08 63.59
C ALA A 299 19.60 27.56 63.90
N ALA A 300 19.18 28.04 65.08
CA ALA A 300 19.48 29.40 65.54
C ALA A 300 21.00 29.61 65.74
N ALA A 301 21.69 28.63 66.34
CA ALA A 301 23.14 28.65 66.52
C ALA A 301 23.90 28.65 65.18
N LEU A 302 23.48 27.83 64.21
CA LEU A 302 24.04 27.85 62.85
C LEU A 302 23.77 29.18 62.14
N GLY A 303 22.58 29.76 62.31
CA GLY A 303 22.25 31.10 61.80
C GLY A 303 23.15 32.18 62.38
N ASN A 304 23.37 32.15 63.71
CA ASN A 304 24.25 33.06 64.41
C ASN A 304 25.71 32.89 63.97
N TYR A 305 26.18 31.64 63.81
CA TYR A 305 27.52 31.35 63.31
C TYR A 305 27.70 31.82 61.86
N ALA A 306 26.70 31.64 61.00
CA ALA A 306 26.70 32.17 59.65
C ALA A 306 26.76 33.70 59.63
N GLY A 307 26.02 34.37 60.54
CA GLY A 307 26.11 35.81 60.77
C GLY A 307 27.51 36.24 61.19
N HIS A 308 28.09 35.58 62.20
CA HIS A 308 29.45 35.83 62.67
C HIS A 308 30.50 35.62 61.56
N LEU A 309 30.35 34.60 60.71
CA LEU A 309 31.23 34.39 59.56
C LEU A 309 31.09 35.49 58.50
N ARG A 310 29.88 36.03 58.28
CA ARG A 310 29.68 37.19 57.39
C ARG A 310 30.34 38.44 57.96
N ASP A 311 30.14 38.72 59.24
CA ASP A 311 30.76 39.86 59.92
C ASP A 311 32.28 39.73 59.94
N GLY A 312 32.79 38.52 60.21
CA GLY A 312 34.21 38.20 60.14
C GLY A 312 34.79 38.45 58.76
N ARG A 313 34.08 38.06 57.69
CA ARG A 313 34.49 38.38 56.30
C ARG A 313 34.52 39.89 56.04
N VAL A 314 33.52 40.63 56.49
CA VAL A 314 33.47 42.10 56.33
C VAL A 314 34.64 42.75 57.06
N ARG A 315 34.89 42.38 58.33
CA ARG A 315 36.02 42.90 59.12
C ARG A 315 37.37 42.57 58.49
N LEU A 316 37.54 41.36 57.97
CA LEU A 316 38.76 40.99 57.25
C LEU A 316 38.91 41.81 55.97
N ALA A 317 37.83 42.03 55.22
CA ALA A 317 37.85 42.87 54.02
C ALA A 317 38.19 44.34 54.36
N GLU A 318 37.62 44.89 55.44
CA GLU A 318 37.94 46.23 55.94
C GLU A 318 39.39 46.32 56.43
N ARG A 319 39.89 45.32 57.15
CA ARG A 319 41.29 45.28 57.60
C ARG A 319 42.26 45.15 56.44
N VAL A 320 41.94 44.35 55.42
CA VAL A 320 42.69 44.29 54.17
C VAL A 320 42.67 45.65 53.47
N ARG A 321 41.53 46.33 53.41
CA ARG A 321 41.41 47.68 52.84
C ARG A 321 42.23 48.72 53.63
N GLY A 322 42.20 48.66 54.96
CA GLY A 322 42.98 49.52 55.83
C GLY A 322 44.49 49.29 55.69
N LEU A 323 44.93 48.03 55.72
CA LEU A 323 46.34 47.67 55.50
C LEU A 323 46.82 48.07 54.10
N LYS A 324 45.97 47.97 53.07
CA LYS A 324 46.28 48.50 51.73
C LYS A 324 46.45 50.02 51.76
N ALA A 325 45.53 50.75 52.39
CA ALA A 325 45.65 52.21 52.52
C ALA A 325 46.88 52.64 53.34
N GLU A 326 47.28 51.87 54.36
CA GLU A 326 48.52 52.09 55.10
C GLU A 326 49.74 51.83 54.20
N LEU A 327 49.77 50.72 53.45
CA LEU A 327 50.83 50.43 52.47
C LEU A 327 50.92 51.51 51.37
N GLU A 328 49.78 52.04 50.92
CA GLU A 328 49.69 53.20 50.04
C GLU A 328 50.31 54.45 50.67
N ALA A 329 49.99 54.75 51.94
CA ALA A 329 50.54 55.89 52.68
C ALA A 329 52.06 55.77 52.92
N TYR A 330 52.57 54.54 53.12
CA TYR A 330 54.00 54.24 53.18
C TYR A 330 54.67 54.21 51.79
N GLY A 331 53.92 54.45 50.70
CA GLY A 331 54.43 54.44 49.33
C GLY A 331 54.93 53.08 48.87
N VAL A 332 54.40 52.01 49.47
CA VAL A 332 54.70 50.60 49.17
C VAL A 332 53.72 50.03 48.15
N ASP A 333 52.57 50.67 47.91
CA ASP A 333 51.71 50.26 46.81
C ASP A 333 52.41 50.48 45.47
N GLY A 334 52.68 49.35 44.80
CA GLY A 334 53.37 49.21 43.53
C GLY A 334 52.58 49.74 42.33
N GLY A 335 52.03 50.95 42.45
CA GLY A 335 51.20 51.56 41.43
C GLY A 335 50.96 53.05 41.67
N GLY A 336 52.01 53.87 41.58
CA GLY A 336 51.82 55.30 41.23
C GLY A 336 51.96 56.34 42.35
N GLY A 337 53.12 56.41 43.03
CA GLY A 337 53.39 57.43 44.06
C GLY A 337 54.85 57.91 44.16
N GLY A 338 55.49 58.24 43.03
CA GLY A 338 56.91 58.64 42.97
C GLY A 338 57.28 59.97 43.65
N GLY A 339 56.30 60.84 43.95
CA GLY A 339 56.58 62.19 44.45
C GLY A 339 57.06 62.27 45.91
N GLY A 340 56.66 61.31 46.76
CA GLY A 340 57.05 61.29 48.18
C GLY A 340 58.50 60.81 48.38
N LYS A 341 58.85 59.69 47.73
CA LYS A 341 60.21 59.12 47.74
C LYS A 341 61.23 60.05 47.10
N GLU A 342 60.86 60.78 46.05
CA GLU A 342 61.76 61.77 45.42
C GLU A 342 62.06 62.95 46.37
N LYS A 343 61.05 63.46 47.08
CA LYS A 343 61.23 64.56 48.05
C LYS A 343 62.14 64.14 49.20
N THR A 344 61.88 62.97 49.81
CA THR A 344 62.71 62.47 50.91
C THR A 344 64.13 62.11 50.46
N MET A 345 64.30 61.53 49.26
CA MET A 345 65.64 61.28 48.70
C MET A 345 66.38 62.58 48.35
N ARG A 346 65.71 63.64 47.88
CA ARG A 346 66.35 64.95 47.65
C ARG A 346 66.81 65.62 48.94
N GLU A 347 66.02 65.58 50.00
CA GLU A 347 66.44 66.10 51.31
C GLU A 347 67.62 65.31 51.87
N MET A 348 67.56 63.98 51.81
CA MET A 348 68.67 63.11 52.24
C MET A 348 69.95 63.38 51.44
N ALA A 349 69.86 63.56 50.11
CA ALA A 349 71.00 63.90 49.27
C ALA A 349 71.57 65.30 49.56
N ARG A 350 70.70 66.26 49.92
CA ARG A 350 71.11 67.60 50.33
C ARG A 350 71.89 67.58 51.64
N ILE A 351 71.36 66.89 52.65
CA ILE A 351 72.02 66.71 53.95
C ILE A 351 73.35 65.97 53.77
N PHE A 352 73.39 64.93 52.95
CA PHE A 352 74.62 64.17 52.70
C PHE A 352 75.70 65.03 52.01
N ARG A 353 75.31 65.91 51.09
CA ARG A 353 76.23 66.91 50.49
C ARG A 353 76.75 67.91 51.51
N GLU A 354 75.90 68.43 52.38
CA GLU A 354 76.31 69.35 53.44
C GLU A 354 77.27 68.67 54.42
N MET A 355 76.98 67.45 54.88
CA MET A 355 77.91 66.71 55.74
C MET A 355 79.23 66.39 55.02
N SER A 356 79.18 65.97 53.75
CA SER A 356 80.40 65.69 52.99
C SER A 356 81.27 66.93 52.83
N ARG A 357 80.67 68.11 52.64
CA ARG A 357 81.39 69.38 52.60
C ARG A 357 82.01 69.74 53.94
N GLN A 358 81.28 69.54 55.04
CA GLN A 358 81.82 69.78 56.38
C GLN A 358 83.00 68.83 56.69
N VAL A 359 82.93 67.57 56.25
CA VAL A 359 84.03 66.61 56.41
C VAL A 359 85.26 67.01 55.58
N GLU A 360 85.07 67.50 54.35
CA GLU A 360 86.15 68.04 53.50
C GLU A 360 86.78 69.31 54.10
N GLU A 361 85.98 70.23 54.65
CA GLU A 361 86.48 71.43 55.35
C GLU A 361 87.32 71.04 56.58
N VAL A 362 86.82 70.14 57.43
CA VAL A 362 87.58 69.63 58.60
C VAL A 362 88.86 68.91 58.17
N ARG A 363 88.82 68.15 57.07
CA ARG A 363 90.00 67.47 56.53
C ARG A 363 91.04 68.47 56.00
N GLY A 364 90.61 69.52 55.32
CA GLY A 364 91.49 70.61 54.87
C GLY A 364 92.13 71.37 56.03
N ASP A 365 91.38 71.62 57.11
CA ASP A 365 91.91 72.27 58.31
C ASP A 365 92.94 71.39 59.04
N LEU A 366 92.72 70.07 59.09
CA LEU A 366 93.71 69.12 59.61
C LEU A 366 94.99 69.06 58.76
N GLU A 367 94.88 69.16 57.43
CA GLU A 367 96.04 69.19 56.54
C GLU A 367 96.84 70.50 56.65
N ARG A 368 96.17 71.63 56.95
CA ARG A 368 96.82 72.91 57.24
C ARG A 368 97.56 72.90 58.59
N LEU A 369 96.98 72.28 59.61
CA LEU A 369 97.62 72.06 60.92
C LEU A 369 98.81 71.08 60.87
N ARG A 370 99.00 70.36 59.75
CA ARG A 370 100.13 69.42 59.55
C ARG A 370 101.30 70.03 58.77
N ARG A 371 101.18 71.27 58.28
CA ARG A 371 102.23 71.99 57.51
C ARG A 371 102.68 73.32 58.16
N ALA A 372 102.30 73.57 59.39
CA ALA A 372 102.90 74.54 60.31
C ALA A 372 103.50 73.76 61.49
#